data_AF-A0A2D8UR49-F1
#
_entry.id   AF-A0A2D8UR49-F1
#
_cell.length_a   1.000
_cell.length_b   1.000
_cell.length_c   1.000
_cell.angle_alpha   90.00
_cell.angle_beta   90.00
_cell.angle_gamma   90.00
#
_symmetry.space_group_name_H-M   'P 1'
#
loop_
_entity.id
_entity.type
_entity.pdbx_description
1 polymer ?
#
loop_
_entity_poly.entity_id
_entity_poly.type
_entity_poly.pdbx_seq_one_letter_code
_entity_poly.pdbx_strand_id
1 'polypeptide(L)'
;MKIDRAIEILEALASGCSPQTGELIENDSVLNERDVIRALEKAISELERINRSTENQPQKTELNITKEEIDKTIKLFQSVEYNPTYSRLTHFFLKSKEFEFPILNSNELYGKYFGYYTKQDLHKFFKHYLIENGYSLHGKVKKERKPQPWKDIDFFQKDKFNNLTEKAIEQLKNKINEIGILKTEDLSEYIVNARVRHFRAYESWTDKEKELLEKAMEYTNDLELLSECFQRGIGSIESCGKRLIYEKKPVANNV
;
A
#
# COMPACT_ATOMS: atom_id res chain seq x y z
N MET A 1 10.98 15.82 -19.56
CA MET A 1 9.70 15.94 -18.82
C MET A 1 9.83 17.08 -17.81
N LYS A 2 8.82 17.95 -17.64
CA LYS A 2 8.86 19.02 -16.62
C LYS A 2 8.83 18.39 -15.21
N ILE A 3 9.51 19.01 -14.23
CA ILE A 3 9.59 18.49 -12.85
C ILE A 3 8.20 18.32 -12.24
N ASP A 4 7.29 19.29 -12.44
CA ASP A 4 5.91 19.19 -11.98
C ASP A 4 5.19 17.95 -12.52
N ARG A 5 5.41 17.63 -13.81
CA ARG A 5 4.80 16.46 -14.44
C ARG A 5 5.39 15.16 -13.91
N ALA A 6 6.68 15.16 -13.56
CA ALA A 6 7.33 14.02 -12.92
C ALA A 6 6.75 13.75 -11.53
N ILE A 7 6.58 14.82 -10.74
CA ILE A 7 5.97 14.76 -9.40
C ILE A 7 4.56 14.18 -9.49
N GLU A 8 3.71 14.71 -10.38
CA GLU A 8 2.35 14.20 -10.58
C GLU A 8 2.29 12.71 -10.90
N ILE A 9 3.19 12.23 -11.76
CA ILE A 9 3.24 10.81 -12.14
C ILE A 9 3.64 9.96 -10.94
N LEU A 10 4.70 10.36 -10.22
CA LEU A 10 5.19 9.62 -9.07
C LEU A 10 4.17 9.58 -7.94
N GLU A 11 3.42 10.67 -7.74
CA GLU A 11 2.35 10.74 -6.76
C GLU A 11 1.19 9.81 -7.12
N ALA A 12 0.78 9.76 -8.39
CA ALA A 12 -0.24 8.82 -8.83
C ALA A 12 0.20 7.37 -8.56
N LEU A 13 1.47 7.03 -8.86
CA LEU A 13 2.02 5.71 -8.59
C LEU A 13 2.09 5.39 -7.09
N ALA A 14 2.56 6.32 -6.25
CA ALA A 14 2.58 6.16 -4.79
C ALA A 14 1.16 5.99 -4.20
N SER A 15 0.15 6.54 -4.90
CA SER A 15 -1.26 6.38 -4.58
C SER A 15 -1.82 4.99 -4.94
N GLY A 16 -1.05 4.15 -5.64
CA GLY A 16 -1.58 2.93 -6.24
C GLY A 16 -2.56 3.23 -7.37
N CYS A 17 -2.36 4.30 -8.13
CA CYS A 17 -3.19 4.68 -9.28
C CYS A 17 -2.36 4.78 -10.56
N SER A 18 -2.98 4.45 -11.69
CA SER A 18 -2.43 4.72 -13.02
C SER A 18 -2.25 6.23 -13.23
N PRO A 19 -1.06 6.73 -13.60
CA PRO A 19 -0.84 8.15 -13.85
C PRO A 19 -1.54 8.67 -15.12
N GLN A 20 -1.95 7.77 -16.01
CA GLN A 20 -2.63 8.09 -17.27
C GLN A 20 -4.15 8.11 -17.09
N THR A 21 -4.72 7.00 -16.63
CA THR A 21 -6.18 6.80 -16.51
C THR A 21 -6.69 7.21 -15.14
N GLY A 22 -5.86 7.02 -14.11
CA GLY A 22 -6.25 7.29 -12.74
C GLY A 22 -6.96 6.13 -12.04
N GLU A 23 -7.13 5.01 -12.73
CA GLU A 23 -7.68 3.77 -12.17
C GLU A 23 -6.77 3.22 -11.07
N LEU A 24 -7.36 2.43 -10.18
CA LEU A 24 -6.60 1.73 -9.15
C LEU A 24 -5.73 0.65 -9.80
N ILE A 25 -4.45 0.66 -9.42
CA ILE A 25 -3.53 -0.43 -9.73
C ILE A 25 -3.91 -1.61 -8.82
N GLU A 26 -3.86 -2.82 -9.39
CA GLU A 26 -4.16 -4.07 -8.69
C GLU A 26 -3.36 -4.20 -7.37
N ASN A 27 -3.99 -4.74 -6.33
CA ASN A 27 -3.45 -4.71 -4.97
C ASN A 27 -2.16 -5.53 -4.80
N ASP A 28 -1.93 -6.51 -5.66
CA ASP A 28 -0.75 -7.37 -5.74
C ASP A 28 0.37 -6.80 -6.62
N SER A 29 0.14 -5.65 -7.26
CA SER A 29 1.18 -4.94 -7.99
C SER A 29 2.31 -4.48 -7.07
N VAL A 30 3.54 -4.59 -7.57
CA VAL A 30 4.77 -4.10 -6.91
C VAL A 30 4.67 -2.62 -6.53
N LEU A 31 3.90 -1.82 -7.28
CA LEU A 31 3.68 -0.40 -6.99
C LEU A 31 2.89 -0.15 -5.70
N ASN A 32 2.15 -1.14 -5.21
CA ASN A 32 1.42 -1.08 -3.95
C ASN A 32 2.23 -1.59 -2.74
N GLU A 33 3.46 -2.07 -2.96
CA GLU A 33 4.35 -2.47 -1.86
C GLU A 33 4.77 -1.26 -1.03
N ARG A 34 4.78 -1.40 0.31
CA ARG A 34 5.07 -0.29 1.23
C ARG A 34 6.40 0.41 0.94
N ASP A 35 7.43 -0.36 0.64
CA ASP A 35 8.76 0.20 0.46
C ASP A 35 8.92 0.88 -0.89
N VAL A 36 8.19 0.41 -1.92
CA VAL A 36 8.08 1.10 -3.22
C VAL A 36 7.35 2.43 -3.04
N ILE A 37 6.22 2.44 -2.32
CA ILE A 37 5.50 3.68 -1.99
C ILE A 37 6.42 4.67 -1.26
N ARG A 38 7.17 4.22 -0.25
CA ARG A 38 8.14 5.06 0.47
C ARG A 38 9.26 5.60 -0.42
N ALA A 39 9.76 4.78 -1.34
CA ALA A 39 10.79 5.20 -2.28
C ALA A 39 10.25 6.29 -3.24
N LEU A 40 9.02 6.13 -3.72
CA LEU A 40 8.32 7.12 -4.53
C LEU A 40 8.09 8.43 -3.75
N GLU A 41 7.62 8.34 -2.50
CA GLU A 41 7.44 9.51 -1.61
C GLU A 41 8.76 10.26 -1.36
N LYS A 42 9.87 9.52 -1.21
CA LYS A 42 11.20 10.12 -1.07
C LYS A 42 11.64 10.83 -2.35
N ALA A 43 11.41 10.21 -3.51
CA ALA A 43 11.70 10.82 -4.81
C ALA A 43 10.86 12.10 -5.04
N ILE A 44 9.57 12.07 -4.69
CA ILE A 44 8.69 13.24 -4.74
C ILE A 44 9.26 14.37 -3.88
N SER A 45 9.64 14.06 -2.63
CA SER A 45 10.16 15.06 -1.68
C SER A 45 11.44 15.75 -2.21
N GLU A 46 12.33 14.98 -2.84
CA GLU A 46 13.56 15.50 -3.44
C GLU A 46 13.28 16.35 -4.69
N LEU A 47 12.36 15.91 -5.55
CA LEU A 47 11.97 16.68 -6.73
C LEU A 47 11.28 17.99 -6.34
N GLU A 48 10.40 17.97 -5.32
CA GLU A 48 9.81 19.20 -4.79
C GLU A 48 10.87 20.14 -4.22
N ARG A 49 11.91 19.61 -3.55
CA ARG A 49 13.02 20.42 -3.03
C ARG A 49 13.78 21.10 -4.16
N ILE A 50 14.09 20.37 -5.22
CA ILE A 50 14.74 20.92 -6.42
C ILE A 50 13.85 22.00 -7.04
N ASN A 51 12.55 21.74 -7.20
CA ASN A 51 11.60 22.69 -7.79
C ASN A 51 11.51 24.01 -6.99
N ARG A 52 11.44 23.91 -5.65
CA ARG A 52 11.43 25.05 -4.72
C ARG A 52 12.72 25.86 -4.73
N SER A 53 13.85 25.26 -5.10
CA SER A 53 15.16 25.93 -5.16
C SER A 53 15.29 26.84 -6.39
N THR A 54 14.47 26.59 -7.42
CA THR A 54 14.45 27.31 -8.70
C THR A 54 13.36 28.36 -8.82
N GLU A 55 12.43 28.44 -7.86
CA GLU A 55 11.28 29.35 -7.92
C GLU A 55 11.35 30.42 -6.83
N ASN A 56 11.29 31.69 -7.23
CA ASN A 56 11.03 32.80 -6.32
C ASN A 56 9.66 32.58 -5.66
N GLN A 57 9.61 32.57 -4.33
CA GLN A 57 8.41 32.33 -3.54
C GLN A 57 7.22 33.20 -4.02
N PRO A 58 6.09 32.61 -4.43
CA PRO A 58 4.87 33.36 -4.65
C PRO A 58 4.32 33.88 -3.33
N GLN A 59 3.86 35.13 -3.33
CA GLN A 59 3.12 35.73 -2.24
C GLN A 59 1.89 34.87 -1.90
N LYS A 60 1.60 34.74 -0.60
CA LYS A 60 0.52 33.93 -0.05
C LYS A 60 -0.83 34.52 -0.48
N THR A 61 -1.35 34.11 -1.62
CA THR A 61 -2.71 34.45 -2.07
C THR A 61 -3.69 33.75 -1.14
N GLU A 62 -4.53 34.50 -0.40
CA GLU A 62 -5.64 33.91 0.35
C GLU A 62 -6.65 33.33 -0.64
N LEU A 63 -6.74 32.00 -0.67
CA LEU A 63 -7.62 31.27 -1.57
C LEU A 63 -9.04 31.27 -0.99
N ASN A 64 -9.98 31.83 -1.74
CA ASN A 64 -11.39 31.89 -1.37
C ASN A 64 -12.17 30.69 -1.93
N ILE A 65 -11.77 29.47 -1.57
CA ILE A 65 -12.51 28.24 -1.88
C ILE A 65 -13.20 27.76 -0.60
N THR A 66 -14.52 27.65 -0.62
CA THR A 66 -15.29 27.30 0.58
C THR A 66 -15.24 25.80 0.86
N LYS A 67 -15.31 25.43 2.14
CA LYS A 67 -15.37 24.02 2.57
C LYS A 67 -16.50 23.24 1.88
N GLU A 68 -17.66 23.88 1.75
CA GLU A 68 -18.85 23.27 1.14
C GLU A 68 -18.63 22.88 -0.32
N GLU A 69 -17.94 23.72 -1.10
CA GLU A 69 -17.59 23.40 -2.48
C GLU A 69 -16.66 22.20 -2.56
N ILE A 70 -15.65 22.16 -1.69
CA ILE A 70 -14.67 21.05 -1.66
C ILE A 70 -15.38 19.74 -1.32
N ASP A 71 -16.24 19.75 -0.30
CA ASP A 71 -16.98 18.57 0.15
C ASP A 71 -17.98 18.09 -0.93
N LYS A 72 -18.65 19.01 -1.64
CA LYS A 72 -19.52 18.68 -2.79
C LYS A 72 -18.72 18.04 -3.92
N THR A 73 -17.56 18.60 -4.27
CA THR A 73 -16.69 18.03 -5.30
C THR A 73 -16.16 16.65 -4.90
N ILE A 74 -15.72 16.46 -3.65
CA ILE A 74 -15.28 15.16 -3.14
C ILE A 74 -16.40 14.11 -3.28
N LYS A 75 -17.63 14.44 -2.87
CA LYS A 75 -18.78 13.54 -3.03
C LYS A 75 -19.09 13.23 -4.49
N LEU A 76 -18.97 14.21 -5.38
CA LEU A 76 -19.17 14.02 -6.81
C LEU A 76 -18.17 13.02 -7.39
N PHE A 77 -16.88 13.16 -7.06
CA PHE A 77 -15.83 12.20 -7.45
C PHE A 77 -16.15 10.79 -6.92
N GLN A 78 -16.53 10.68 -5.64
CA GLN A 78 -16.88 9.40 -5.02
C GLN A 78 -18.11 8.74 -5.65
N SER A 79 -19.07 9.52 -6.16
CA SER A 79 -20.29 8.98 -6.78
C SER A 79 -20.04 8.21 -8.08
N VAL A 80 -18.91 8.46 -8.74
CA VAL A 80 -18.45 7.74 -9.93
C VAL A 80 -17.29 6.80 -9.62
N GLU A 81 -17.12 6.43 -8.35
CA GLU A 81 -16.01 5.62 -7.83
C GLU A 81 -14.62 6.17 -8.20
N TYR A 82 -14.54 7.47 -8.51
CA TYR A 82 -13.31 8.13 -8.89
C TYR A 82 -12.71 8.86 -7.69
N ASN A 83 -11.41 8.70 -7.51
CA ASN A 83 -10.78 9.11 -6.27
C ASN A 83 -10.43 10.63 -6.29
N PRO A 84 -10.87 11.47 -5.32
CA PRO A 84 -10.60 12.91 -5.28
C PRO A 84 -9.21 13.23 -4.68
N THR A 85 -8.15 13.06 -5.47
CA THR A 85 -6.79 13.48 -5.07
C THR A 85 -6.64 15.00 -5.14
N TYR A 86 -5.66 15.57 -4.44
CA TYR A 86 -5.41 17.01 -4.47
C TYR A 86 -5.16 17.53 -5.91
N SER A 87 -4.47 16.73 -6.74
CA SER A 87 -4.20 17.05 -8.14
C SER A 87 -5.48 17.02 -8.97
N ARG A 88 -6.37 16.05 -8.76
CA ARG A 88 -7.67 15.99 -9.45
C ARG A 88 -8.60 17.12 -9.05
N LEU A 89 -8.67 17.45 -7.76
CA LEU A 89 -9.40 18.62 -7.29
C LEU A 89 -8.86 19.89 -7.95
N THR A 90 -7.55 20.03 -8.05
CA THR A 90 -6.91 21.16 -8.75
C THR A 90 -7.28 21.19 -10.23
N HIS A 91 -7.19 20.05 -10.92
CA HIS A 91 -7.57 19.94 -12.32
C HIS A 91 -9.04 20.28 -12.56
N PHE A 92 -9.91 19.83 -11.65
CA PHE A 92 -11.33 20.11 -11.66
C PHE A 92 -11.63 21.59 -11.49
N PHE A 93 -11.11 22.23 -10.43
CA PHE A 93 -11.38 23.64 -10.17
C PHE A 93 -10.72 24.59 -11.19
N LEU A 94 -9.67 24.16 -11.89
CA LEU A 94 -9.02 24.93 -12.96
C LEU A 94 -9.47 24.57 -14.37
N LYS A 95 -10.28 23.53 -14.59
CA LYS A 95 -10.58 23.03 -15.94
C LYS A 95 -9.31 22.79 -16.78
N SER A 96 -8.23 22.34 -16.13
CA SER A 96 -6.94 22.14 -16.80
C SER A 96 -6.76 20.74 -17.38
N LYS A 97 -7.70 19.83 -17.11
CA LYS A 97 -7.79 18.50 -17.71
C LYS A 97 -9.25 18.08 -17.79
N GLU A 98 -9.66 17.57 -18.95
CA GLU A 98 -10.94 16.90 -19.11
C GLU A 98 -10.93 15.52 -18.45
N PHE A 99 -11.98 15.23 -17.69
CA PHE A 99 -12.14 13.94 -17.04
C PHE A 99 -12.87 12.95 -17.94
N GLU A 100 -12.57 11.67 -17.78
CA GLU A 100 -13.26 10.61 -18.52
C GLU A 100 -14.77 10.54 -18.19
N PHE A 101 -15.14 10.93 -16.97
CA PHE A 101 -16.52 10.92 -16.49
C PHE A 101 -17.24 12.22 -16.84
N PRO A 102 -18.25 12.22 -17.76
CA PRO A 102 -18.89 13.45 -18.23
C PRO A 102 -19.53 14.28 -17.13
N ILE A 103 -20.07 13.63 -16.10
CA ILE A 103 -20.70 14.30 -14.94
C ILE A 103 -19.73 15.23 -14.19
N LEU A 104 -18.42 14.95 -14.22
CA LEU A 104 -17.41 15.83 -13.64
C LEU A 104 -17.22 17.09 -14.51
N ASN A 105 -17.19 16.93 -15.83
CA ASN A 105 -16.99 18.06 -16.75
C ASN A 105 -18.22 18.96 -16.88
N SER A 106 -19.42 18.46 -16.57
CA SER A 106 -20.68 19.23 -16.64
C SER A 106 -21.05 19.91 -15.32
N ASN A 107 -20.28 19.73 -14.25
CA ASN A 107 -20.60 20.29 -12.94
C ASN A 107 -20.31 21.81 -12.89
N GLU A 108 -21.14 22.57 -12.15
CA GLU A 108 -21.00 24.03 -12.00
C GLU A 108 -19.66 24.49 -11.39
N LEU A 109 -19.02 23.63 -10.59
CA LEU A 109 -17.74 23.92 -9.94
C LEU A 109 -16.54 23.60 -10.86
N TYR A 110 -16.75 22.91 -11.98
CA TYR A 110 -15.69 22.56 -12.92
C TYR A 110 -15.18 23.82 -13.63
N GLY A 111 -13.91 24.17 -13.38
CA GLY A 111 -13.29 25.38 -13.91
C GLY A 111 -13.69 26.67 -13.20
N LYS A 112 -14.42 26.61 -12.08
CA LYS A 112 -14.88 27.80 -11.35
C LYS A 112 -13.76 28.79 -11.01
N TYR A 113 -12.55 28.28 -10.80
CA TYR A 113 -11.38 29.08 -10.43
C TYR A 113 -10.33 29.18 -11.54
N PHE A 114 -10.67 28.82 -12.78
CA PHE A 114 -9.79 29.04 -13.92
C PHE A 114 -9.46 30.52 -14.10
N GLY A 115 -8.17 30.83 -14.21
CA GLY A 115 -7.67 32.21 -14.33
C GLY A 115 -7.58 32.99 -13.01
N TYR A 116 -8.15 32.49 -11.91
CA TYR A 116 -8.06 33.13 -10.59
C TYR A 116 -6.86 32.65 -9.78
N TYR A 117 -6.51 31.36 -9.90
CA TYR A 117 -5.43 30.76 -9.14
C TYR A 117 -4.48 29.97 -10.04
N THR A 118 -3.22 29.87 -9.64
CA THR A 118 -2.26 29.02 -10.33
C THR A 118 -2.47 27.55 -9.92
N LYS A 119 -1.97 26.64 -10.76
CA LYS A 119 -1.95 25.21 -10.45
C LYS A 119 -1.19 24.92 -9.16
N GLN A 120 -0.08 25.61 -8.92
CA GLN A 120 0.76 25.43 -7.74
C GLN A 120 0.04 25.87 -6.46
N ASP A 121 -0.66 27.01 -6.49
CA ASP A 121 -1.42 27.50 -5.33
C ASP A 121 -2.50 26.50 -4.91
N LEU A 122 -3.27 25.99 -5.88
CA LEU A 122 -4.31 25.02 -5.61
C LEU A 122 -3.78 23.65 -5.22
N HIS A 123 -2.67 23.19 -5.82
CA HIS A 123 -1.98 21.98 -5.37
C HIS A 123 -1.63 22.08 -3.88
N LYS A 124 -0.97 23.17 -3.48
CA LYS A 124 -0.54 23.38 -2.08
C LYS A 124 -1.74 23.44 -1.13
N PHE A 125 -2.80 24.13 -1.54
CA PHE A 125 -4.03 24.28 -0.77
C PHE A 125 -4.76 22.96 -0.56
N PHE A 126 -5.08 22.23 -1.64
CA PHE A 126 -5.78 20.97 -1.52
C PHE A 126 -4.93 19.91 -0.81
N LYS A 127 -3.60 19.95 -0.97
CA LYS A 127 -2.68 19.10 -0.21
C LYS A 127 -2.84 19.34 1.30
N HIS A 128 -2.83 20.60 1.75
CA HIS A 128 -3.06 20.94 3.16
C HIS A 128 -4.48 20.59 3.63
N TYR A 129 -5.50 21.01 2.89
CA TYR A 129 -6.90 20.78 3.25
C TYR A 129 -7.20 19.30 3.46
N LEU A 130 -6.75 18.44 2.54
CA LEU A 130 -6.99 17.00 2.63
C LEU A 130 -6.31 16.39 3.86
N ILE A 131 -5.06 16.77 4.17
CA ILE A 131 -4.36 16.31 5.39
C ILE A 131 -5.13 16.71 6.65
N GLU A 132 -5.48 18.00 6.76
CA GLU A 132 -6.14 18.55 7.95
C GLU A 132 -7.52 17.95 8.19
N ASN A 133 -8.20 17.52 7.13
CA ASN A 133 -9.53 16.90 7.19
C ASN A 133 -9.48 15.36 7.13
N GLY A 134 -8.31 14.75 7.37
CA GLY A 134 -8.16 13.30 7.54
C GLY A 134 -8.30 12.47 6.27
N TYR A 135 -8.30 13.11 5.10
CA TYR A 135 -8.20 12.43 3.81
C TYR A 135 -6.75 12.02 3.57
N SER A 136 -6.52 10.91 2.87
CA SER A 136 -5.19 10.71 2.32
C SER A 136 -4.96 11.69 1.18
N LEU A 137 -3.75 12.23 1.08
CA LEU A 137 -3.29 13.11 0.00
C LEU A 137 -3.59 12.57 -1.41
N HIS A 138 -3.68 11.25 -1.45
CA HIS A 138 -3.75 10.41 -2.61
C HIS A 138 -5.11 9.72 -2.73
N GLY A 139 -6.07 10.16 -1.91
CA GLY A 139 -7.48 9.77 -1.83
C GLY A 139 -7.79 8.27 -1.86
N LYS A 140 -6.86 7.46 -1.33
CA LYS A 140 -7.30 6.30 -0.54
C LYS A 140 -8.16 6.86 0.60
N VAL A 141 -9.47 6.94 0.40
CA VAL A 141 -10.41 6.77 1.51
C VAL A 141 -9.85 5.58 2.25
N LYS A 142 -9.55 5.71 3.55
CA LYS A 142 -9.21 4.54 4.37
C LYS A 142 -10.37 3.57 4.14
N LYS A 143 -10.24 2.61 3.20
CA LYS A 143 -11.08 1.41 3.23
C LYS A 143 -10.84 0.94 4.65
N GLU A 144 -11.90 0.91 5.45
CA GLU A 144 -11.83 0.23 6.73
C GLU A 144 -11.13 -1.08 6.43
N ARG A 145 -9.92 -1.24 6.99
CA ARG A 145 -9.17 -2.46 6.75
C ARG A 145 -10.12 -3.53 7.21
N LYS A 146 -10.56 -4.41 6.29
CA LYS A 146 -11.37 -5.57 6.66
C LYS A 146 -10.74 -6.14 7.91
N PRO A 147 -11.50 -6.31 9.01
CA PRO A 147 -10.92 -6.80 10.24
C PRO A 147 -10.12 -8.06 9.90
N GLN A 148 -8.90 -8.12 10.40
CA GLN A 148 -8.00 -9.25 10.22
C GLN A 148 -7.97 -10.00 11.55
N PRO A 149 -9.07 -10.68 11.93
CA PRO A 149 -9.24 -11.28 13.26
C PRO A 149 -8.16 -12.32 13.59
N TRP A 150 -7.48 -12.87 12.57
CA TRP A 150 -6.32 -13.73 12.75
C TRP A 150 -5.16 -13.01 13.46
N LYS A 151 -5.06 -11.67 13.41
CA LYS A 151 -4.01 -10.91 14.11
C LYS A 151 -4.09 -11.02 15.62
N ASP A 152 -5.28 -11.21 16.15
CA ASP A 152 -5.54 -11.31 17.58
C ASP A 152 -5.21 -12.69 18.15
N ILE A 153 -4.77 -13.64 17.31
CA ILE A 153 -4.27 -14.94 17.76
C ILE A 153 -2.94 -14.72 18.48
N ASP A 154 -2.87 -15.22 19.71
CA ASP A 154 -1.77 -15.04 20.66
C ASP A 154 -0.81 -16.24 20.69
N PHE A 155 -0.98 -17.23 19.82
CA PHE A 155 -0.25 -18.51 19.86
C PHE A 155 1.27 -18.36 19.99
N PHE A 156 1.87 -17.44 19.23
CA PHE A 156 3.30 -17.15 19.25
C PHE A 156 3.72 -16.12 20.32
N GLN A 157 2.75 -15.53 21.02
CA GLN A 157 2.97 -14.61 22.15
C GLN A 157 2.93 -15.33 23.50
N LYS A 158 2.48 -16.59 23.54
CA LYS A 158 2.53 -17.44 24.74
C LYS A 158 3.97 -17.85 25.07
N ASP A 159 4.14 -18.43 26.25
CA ASP A 159 5.42 -19.01 26.65
C ASP A 159 5.94 -19.97 25.57
N LYS A 160 7.23 -19.82 25.27
CA LYS A 160 7.92 -20.58 24.24
C LYS A 160 8.01 -22.05 24.63
N PHE A 161 7.61 -22.94 23.74
CA PHE A 161 7.74 -24.39 23.86
C PHE A 161 8.24 -25.00 22.54
N ASN A 162 9.00 -26.09 22.66
CA ASN A 162 9.41 -26.91 21.53
C ASN A 162 9.52 -28.38 21.96
N ASN A 163 8.70 -29.23 21.35
CA ASN A 163 8.67 -30.67 21.56
C ASN A 163 9.13 -31.44 20.31
N LEU A 164 9.68 -30.75 19.30
CA LEU A 164 10.27 -31.40 18.13
C LEU A 164 11.59 -32.06 18.50
N THR A 165 11.75 -33.33 18.13
CA THR A 165 13.04 -34.02 18.22
C THR A 165 13.99 -33.53 17.12
N GLU A 166 15.30 -33.69 17.33
CA GLU A 166 16.31 -33.34 16.32
C GLU A 166 16.05 -34.03 14.98
N LYS A 167 15.65 -35.31 15.01
CA LYS A 167 15.26 -36.07 13.80
C LYS A 167 14.05 -35.46 13.10
N ALA A 168 13.05 -34.99 13.85
CA ALA A 168 11.87 -34.35 13.27
C ALA A 168 12.22 -32.98 12.64
N ILE A 169 13.10 -32.21 13.29
CA ILE A 169 13.62 -30.94 12.76
C ILE A 169 14.36 -31.20 11.44
N GLU A 170 15.23 -32.20 11.39
CA GLU A 170 15.98 -32.55 10.19
C GLU A 170 15.05 -33.02 9.06
N GLN A 171 14.04 -33.85 9.38
CA GLN A 171 13.03 -34.26 8.40
C GLN A 171 12.22 -33.07 7.86
N LEU A 172 11.87 -32.11 8.73
CA LEU A 172 11.16 -30.90 8.32
C LEU A 172 12.02 -30.06 7.36
N LYS A 173 13.28 -29.80 7.71
CA LYS A 173 14.23 -29.09 6.86
C LYS A 173 14.37 -29.75 5.48
N ASN A 174 14.52 -31.07 5.44
CA ASN A 174 14.62 -31.81 4.17
C ASN A 174 13.35 -31.67 3.31
N LYS A 175 12.16 -31.77 3.91
CA LYS A 175 10.90 -31.56 3.17
C LYS A 175 10.73 -30.13 2.66
N ILE A 176 11.24 -29.13 3.38
CA ILE A 176 11.24 -27.73 2.92
C ILE A 176 12.24 -27.54 1.77
N ASN A 177 13.44 -28.15 1.85
CA ASN A 177 14.42 -28.10 0.79
C ASN A 177 13.87 -28.70 -0.53
N GLU A 178 13.10 -29.79 -0.45
CA GLU A 178 12.42 -30.38 -1.61
C GLU A 178 11.42 -29.45 -2.30
N ILE A 179 10.84 -28.47 -1.58
CA ILE A 179 9.91 -27.48 -2.16
C ILE A 179 10.69 -26.48 -3.01
N GLY A 180 11.91 -26.12 -2.58
CA GLY A 180 12.78 -25.19 -3.30
C GLY A 180 12.22 -23.76 -3.42
N ILE A 181 12.68 -23.05 -4.44
CA ILE A 181 12.25 -21.69 -4.81
C ILE A 181 11.75 -21.69 -6.25
N LEU A 182 10.70 -20.91 -6.52
CA LEU A 182 10.12 -20.76 -7.86
C LEU A 182 10.64 -19.50 -8.54
N LYS A 183 10.85 -18.42 -7.80
CA LYS A 183 11.27 -17.13 -8.36
C LYS A 183 12.80 -17.07 -8.45
N THR A 184 13.37 -17.35 -9.61
CA THR A 184 14.84 -17.39 -9.83
C THR A 184 15.38 -16.29 -10.74
N GLU A 185 14.54 -15.68 -11.58
CA GLU A 185 14.92 -14.68 -12.57
C GLU A 185 14.47 -13.27 -12.15
N ASP A 186 15.11 -12.23 -12.72
CA ASP A 186 14.80 -10.81 -12.53
C ASP A 186 14.59 -10.38 -11.07
N LEU A 187 15.45 -10.90 -10.18
CA LEU A 187 15.39 -10.60 -8.76
C LEU A 187 15.91 -9.19 -8.47
N SER A 188 15.12 -8.41 -7.73
CA SER A 188 15.62 -7.15 -7.18
C SER A 188 16.71 -7.40 -6.14
N GLU A 189 17.67 -6.48 -6.02
CA GLU A 189 18.76 -6.54 -5.05
C GLU A 189 18.24 -6.76 -3.61
N TYR A 190 17.07 -6.19 -3.31
CA TYR A 190 16.38 -6.38 -2.04
C TYR A 190 16.00 -7.84 -1.77
N ILE A 191 15.42 -8.54 -2.75
CA ILE A 191 15.06 -9.96 -2.61
C ILE A 191 16.33 -10.79 -2.45
N VAL A 192 17.38 -10.49 -3.23
CA VAL A 192 18.68 -11.16 -3.12
C VAL A 192 19.23 -11.02 -1.70
N ASN A 193 19.27 -9.80 -1.16
CA ASN A 193 19.76 -9.52 0.19
C ASN A 193 18.92 -10.20 1.29
N ALA A 194 17.59 -10.25 1.14
CA ALA A 194 16.74 -10.97 2.08
C ALA A 194 17.01 -12.49 2.05
N ARG A 195 17.29 -13.04 0.86
CA ARG A 195 17.57 -14.48 0.68
C ARG A 195 18.91 -14.92 1.26
N VAL A 196 19.84 -14.00 1.51
CA VAL A 196 21.05 -14.29 2.30
C VAL A 196 20.70 -14.74 3.72
N ARG A 197 19.66 -14.15 4.32
CA ARG A 197 19.22 -14.49 5.69
C ARG A 197 18.18 -15.60 5.71
N HIS A 198 17.28 -15.60 4.73
CA HIS A 198 16.16 -16.52 4.64
C HIS A 198 16.00 -16.96 3.19
N PHE A 199 16.55 -18.11 2.82
CA PHE A 199 16.64 -18.58 1.43
C PHE A 199 15.31 -18.51 0.65
N ARG A 200 14.17 -18.70 1.35
CA ARG A 200 12.82 -18.67 0.78
C ARG A 200 12.05 -17.37 1.09
N ALA A 201 12.77 -16.28 1.31
CA ALA A 201 12.19 -14.94 1.40
C ALA A 201 11.46 -14.58 0.09
N TYR A 202 10.28 -13.94 0.24
CA TYR A 202 9.39 -13.51 -0.86
C TYR A 202 8.79 -14.62 -1.74
N GLU A 203 8.96 -15.90 -1.37
CA GLU A 203 8.23 -16.98 -2.03
C GLU A 203 6.76 -17.00 -1.58
N SER A 204 5.85 -17.35 -2.48
CA SER A 204 4.46 -17.66 -2.11
C SER A 204 4.39 -18.91 -1.23
N TRP A 205 3.44 -18.96 -0.31
CA TRP A 205 3.18 -20.16 0.51
C TRP A 205 2.41 -21.19 -0.30
N THR A 206 3.04 -22.34 -0.57
CA THR A 206 2.36 -23.48 -1.21
C THR A 206 1.52 -24.25 -0.21
N ASP A 207 0.54 -25.02 -0.66
CA ASP A 207 -0.33 -25.78 0.26
C ASP A 207 0.45 -26.87 1.00
N LYS A 208 1.37 -27.58 0.32
CA LYS A 208 2.32 -28.51 0.96
C LYS A 208 3.13 -27.83 2.06
N GLU A 209 3.56 -26.58 1.85
CA GLU A 209 4.32 -25.83 2.85
C GLU A 209 3.45 -25.44 4.06
N LYS A 210 2.21 -25.01 3.81
CA LYS A 210 1.25 -24.69 4.87
C LYS A 210 0.93 -25.91 5.73
N GLU A 211 0.72 -27.07 5.11
CA GLU A 211 0.50 -28.34 5.82
C GLU A 211 1.69 -28.70 6.73
N LEU A 212 2.92 -28.47 6.26
CA LEU A 212 4.12 -28.68 7.08
C LEU A 212 4.19 -27.71 8.25
N LEU A 213 3.89 -26.42 8.03
CA LEU A 213 3.90 -25.42 9.10
C LEU A 213 2.83 -25.75 10.14
N GLU A 214 1.64 -26.09 9.67
CA GLU A 214 0.52 -26.48 10.50
C GLU A 214 0.87 -27.66 11.41
N LYS A 215 1.44 -28.73 10.83
CA LYS A 215 1.88 -29.89 11.59
C LYS A 215 3.02 -29.56 12.56
N ALA A 216 3.95 -28.69 12.17
CA ALA A 216 5.04 -28.28 13.06
C ALA A 216 4.52 -27.50 14.28
N MET A 217 3.52 -26.62 14.09
CA MET A 217 2.93 -25.82 15.16
C MET A 217 2.19 -26.65 16.23
N GLU A 218 1.82 -27.91 15.93
CA GLU A 218 1.31 -28.83 16.97
C GLU A 218 2.37 -29.16 18.04
N TYR A 219 3.66 -29.01 17.70
CA TYR A 219 4.78 -29.41 18.55
C TYR A 219 5.66 -28.25 18.99
N THR A 220 5.55 -27.07 18.39
CA THR A 220 6.36 -25.90 18.75
C THR A 220 5.66 -24.59 18.45
N ASN A 221 5.89 -23.57 19.28
CA ASN A 221 5.61 -22.17 18.94
C ASN A 221 6.89 -21.34 18.80
N ASP A 222 8.05 -21.99 18.77
CA ASP A 222 9.36 -21.37 18.61
C ASP A 222 9.50 -20.76 17.21
N LEU A 223 9.28 -19.44 17.11
CA LEU A 223 9.37 -18.69 15.86
C LEU A 223 10.77 -18.72 15.25
N GLU A 224 11.83 -18.72 16.07
CA GLU A 224 13.20 -18.77 15.57
C GLU A 224 13.49 -20.13 14.92
N LEU A 225 13.11 -21.22 15.60
CA LEU A 225 13.27 -22.57 15.07
C LEU A 225 12.46 -22.77 13.78
N LEU A 226 11.21 -22.33 13.77
CA LEU A 226 10.36 -22.40 12.57
C LEU A 226 10.93 -21.54 11.44
N SER A 227 11.40 -20.32 11.73
CA SER A 227 12.05 -19.45 10.75
C SER A 227 13.26 -20.12 10.10
N GLU A 228 14.08 -20.81 10.89
CA GLU A 228 15.23 -21.57 10.41
C GLU A 228 14.80 -22.76 9.55
N CYS A 229 13.84 -23.57 10.02
CA CYS A 229 13.39 -24.77 9.31
C CYS A 229 12.73 -24.45 7.96
N PHE A 230 11.90 -23.40 7.93
CA PHE A 230 11.19 -22.98 6.72
C PHE A 230 12.00 -22.04 5.83
N GLN A 231 13.15 -21.56 6.31
CA GLN A 231 14.02 -20.60 5.62
C GLN A 231 13.27 -19.31 5.26
N ARG A 232 12.38 -18.86 6.14
CA ARG A 232 11.53 -17.68 5.98
C ARG A 232 11.70 -16.74 7.17
N GLY A 233 11.45 -15.45 6.96
CA GLY A 233 11.49 -14.48 8.06
C GLY A 233 10.44 -14.75 9.13
N ILE A 234 10.77 -14.45 10.38
CA ILE A 234 9.92 -14.65 11.57
C ILE A 234 8.51 -14.09 11.38
N GLY A 235 8.38 -12.85 10.90
CA GLY A 235 7.06 -12.23 10.68
C GLY A 235 6.22 -12.93 9.60
N SER A 236 6.86 -13.61 8.63
CA SER A 236 6.15 -14.42 7.63
C SER A 236 5.58 -15.69 8.25
N ILE A 237 6.38 -16.38 9.09
CA ILE A 237 5.94 -17.55 9.85
C ILE A 237 4.79 -17.18 10.78
N GLU A 238 4.94 -16.11 11.56
CA GLU A 238 3.94 -15.65 12.52
C GLU A 238 2.62 -15.35 11.80
N SER A 239 2.68 -14.56 10.72
CA SER A 239 1.50 -14.19 9.92
C SER A 239 0.80 -15.41 9.31
N CYS A 240 1.57 -16.34 8.71
CA CYS A 240 1.00 -17.54 8.11
C CYS A 240 0.39 -18.47 9.17
N GLY A 241 1.11 -18.72 10.27
CA GLY A 241 0.63 -19.57 11.36
C GLY A 241 -0.65 -19.05 12.00
N LYS A 242 -0.74 -17.74 12.26
CA LYS A 242 -1.96 -17.10 12.75
C LYS A 242 -3.14 -17.30 11.79
N ARG A 243 -2.93 -17.17 10.48
CA ARG A 243 -3.97 -17.41 9.48
C ARG A 243 -4.43 -18.86 9.48
N LEU A 244 -3.52 -19.83 9.53
CA LEU A 244 -3.86 -21.27 9.59
C LEU A 244 -4.69 -21.61 10.83
N ILE A 245 -4.29 -21.08 12.00
CA ILE A 245 -5.05 -21.27 13.25
C ILE A 245 -6.45 -20.66 13.14
N TYR A 246 -6.57 -19.46 12.54
CA TYR A 246 -7.86 -18.82 12.35
C TYR A 246 -8.77 -19.60 11.39
N GLU A 247 -8.23 -20.05 10.25
CA GLU A 247 -8.94 -20.79 9.21
C GLU A 247 -9.42 -22.17 9.72
N LYS A 248 -8.72 -22.76 10.70
CA LYS A 248 -9.12 -23.99 11.39
C LYS A 248 -10.18 -23.82 12.48
N LYS A 249 -10.45 -22.60 12.97
CA LYS A 249 -11.54 -22.42 13.94
C LYS A 249 -12.84 -22.81 13.24
N PRO A 250 -13.68 -23.70 13.82
CA PRO A 250 -14.98 -23.96 13.26
C PRO A 250 -15.71 -22.62 13.18
N VAL A 251 -16.12 -22.24 11.97
CA VAL A 251 -17.00 -21.08 11.78
C VAL A 251 -18.23 -21.41 12.62
N ALA A 252 -18.44 -20.69 13.72
CA ALA A 252 -19.71 -20.72 14.39
C ALA A 252 -20.73 -20.30 13.32
N ASN A 253 -21.51 -21.27 12.84
CA ASN A 253 -22.65 -21.01 11.99
C ASN A 253 -23.54 -20.05 12.78
N ASN A 254 -23.49 -18.76 12.43
CA ASN A 254 -24.47 -17.79 12.87
C ASN A 254 -25.77 -18.18 12.15
N VAL A 255 -26.59 -18.99 12.85
CA VAL A 255 -28.03 -19.12 12.62
C VAL A 255 -28.70 -17.82 13.04
#